data_AF-A0A9D8H5X0-F1
#
_entry.id   AF-A0A9D8H5X0-F1
#
_cell.length_a   1.000
_cell.length_b   1.000
_cell.length_c   1.000
_cell.angle_alpha   90.00
_cell.angle_beta   90.00
_cell.angle_gamma   90.00
#
_symmetry.space_group_name_H-M   'P 1'
#
loop_
_entity.id
_entity.type
_entity.pdbx_description
1 polymer ?
#
loop_
_entity_poly.entity_id
_entity_poly.type
_entity_poly.pdbx_seq_one_letter_code
_entity_poly.pdbx_strand_id
1 'polypeptide(L)'
;MSEHREFKDIVGANQEGVPGLPVDEYMASLEALQAEIATEKNVVWERVADGTLSEDLLKRLAKEYYFLGKWFTTEFGTLTSLAPDVDSLQLGTSQHFLHWLQNLADETGYTGDENHVDMKVSWARQLGITDDELVSYRPMPETIGAVFTTNYYMRRSYEEGLAAFGWAGERFAASTNYAKMMYEGMRDHYGIEVENFKVHAYAEEDHGRMADTLLRQVVSTAGQQRRVRRAIEHVLVCRNARTAALNRWLDDPGALRSK
;
A
#
# COMPACT_ATOMS: atom_id res chain seq x y z
N MET A 1 34.40 1.19 49.99
CA MET A 1 33.56 0.06 49.53
C MET A 1 32.98 0.47 48.20
N SER A 2 33.41 -0.16 47.11
CA SER A 2 32.80 0.04 45.80
C SER A 2 31.46 -0.70 45.81
N GLU A 3 30.34 0.02 45.73
CA GLU A 3 29.03 -0.60 45.50
C GLU A 3 29.08 -1.28 44.12
N HIS A 4 29.30 -2.59 44.11
CA HIS A 4 29.10 -3.38 42.91
C HIS A 4 27.61 -3.38 42.59
N ARG A 5 27.22 -2.58 41.59
CA ARG A 5 25.89 -2.66 41.00
C ARG A 5 25.77 -3.99 40.27
N GLU A 6 24.97 -4.92 40.80
CA GLU A 6 24.62 -6.13 40.09
C GLU A 6 23.89 -5.79 38.79
N PHE A 7 24.30 -6.44 37.69
CA PHE A 7 23.63 -6.31 36.42
C PHE A 7 22.26 -7.00 36.52
N LYS A 8 21.18 -6.21 36.42
CA LYS A 8 19.82 -6.76 36.43
C LYS A 8 19.65 -7.58 35.15
N ASP A 9 19.46 -8.87 35.31
CA ASP A 9 19.07 -9.73 34.20
C ASP A 9 17.68 -9.29 33.69
N ILE A 10 17.65 -8.82 32.45
CA ILE A 10 16.45 -8.40 31.73
C ILE A 10 15.97 -9.47 30.74
N VAL A 11 16.70 -10.59 30.63
CA VAL A 11 16.39 -11.72 29.77
C VAL A 11 15.22 -12.50 30.39
N GLY A 12 14.00 -12.03 30.12
CA GLY A 12 12.76 -12.61 30.65
C GLY A 12 11.60 -11.61 30.77
N ALA A 13 11.88 -10.30 30.74
CA ALA A 13 10.83 -9.28 30.64
C ALA A 13 10.26 -9.16 29.21
N ASN A 14 10.90 -9.80 28.24
CA ASN A 14 10.56 -9.67 26.83
C ASN A 14 9.43 -10.64 26.47
N GLN A 15 8.18 -10.18 26.52
CA GLN A 15 6.99 -10.91 26.09
C GLN A 15 6.87 -11.02 24.55
N GLU A 16 8.00 -11.21 23.85
CA GLU A 16 8.06 -11.27 22.38
C GLU A 16 7.72 -12.66 21.86
N GLY A 17 8.14 -13.71 22.56
CA GLY A 17 7.91 -15.10 22.18
C GLY A 17 6.74 -15.79 22.88
N VAL A 18 6.00 -15.09 23.75
CA VAL A 18 4.82 -15.68 24.40
C VAL A 18 3.68 -15.82 23.38
N PRO A 19 2.80 -16.82 23.53
CA PRO A 19 1.63 -16.96 22.67
C PRO A 19 0.83 -15.65 22.60
N GLY A 20 0.44 -15.25 21.38
CA GLY A 20 -0.45 -14.12 21.16
C GLY A 20 -1.92 -14.46 21.46
N LEU A 21 -2.81 -13.53 21.13
CA LEU A 21 -4.24 -13.81 21.03
C LEU A 21 -4.48 -14.90 19.97
N PRO A 22 -5.57 -15.68 20.06
CA PRO A 22 -6.01 -16.53 18.96
C PRO A 22 -6.05 -15.74 17.65
N VAL A 23 -5.57 -16.33 16.55
CA VAL A 23 -5.39 -15.63 15.27
C VAL A 23 -6.68 -14.95 14.82
N ASP A 24 -7.83 -15.63 14.90
CA ASP A 24 -9.11 -15.04 14.48
C ASP A 24 -9.55 -13.86 15.35
N GLU A 25 -9.32 -13.92 16.66
CA GLU A 25 -9.58 -12.80 17.58
C GLU A 25 -8.67 -11.61 17.25
N TYR A 26 -7.38 -11.89 17.00
CA TYR A 26 -6.43 -10.86 16.63
C TYR A 26 -6.79 -10.21 15.28
N MET A 27 -7.12 -10.99 14.26
CA MET A 27 -7.53 -10.46 12.95
C MET A 27 -8.82 -9.63 13.05
N ALA A 28 -9.80 -10.07 13.85
CA ALA A 28 -10.99 -9.26 14.12
C ALA A 28 -10.65 -7.91 14.79
N SER A 29 -9.64 -7.88 15.67
CA SER A 29 -9.16 -6.64 16.28
C SER A 29 -8.47 -5.69 15.29
N LEU A 30 -7.91 -6.21 14.18
CA LEU A 30 -7.32 -5.42 13.10
C LEU A 30 -8.40 -4.83 12.20
N GLU A 31 -9.47 -5.56 11.90
CA GLU A 31 -10.63 -5.04 11.19
C GLU A 31 -11.31 -3.90 11.96
N ALA A 32 -11.47 -4.06 13.28
CA ALA A 32 -11.99 -3.00 14.14
C ALA A 32 -11.10 -1.75 14.12
N LEU A 33 -9.77 -1.93 14.18
CA LEU A 33 -8.79 -0.84 14.07
C LEU A 33 -8.87 -0.15 12.70
N GLN A 34 -9.03 -0.90 11.61
CA GLN A 34 -9.18 -0.33 10.28
C GLN A 34 -10.45 0.52 10.19
N ALA A 35 -11.58 0.03 10.71
CA ALA A 35 -12.83 0.78 10.73
C ALA A 35 -12.77 2.05 11.60
N GLU A 36 -11.96 2.03 12.67
CA GLU A 36 -11.72 3.19 13.53
C GLU A 36 -10.88 4.28 12.84
N ILE A 37 -9.86 3.89 12.07
CA ILE A 37 -8.87 4.83 11.51
C ILE A 37 -9.22 5.27 10.08
N ALA A 38 -9.59 4.33 9.21
CA ALA A 38 -9.76 4.55 7.78
C ALA A 38 -11.17 5.08 7.45
N THR A 39 -11.51 6.22 8.02
CA THR A 39 -12.85 6.83 7.96
C THR A 39 -13.08 7.71 6.73
N GLU A 40 -12.01 8.21 6.11
CA GLU A 40 -12.09 9.11 4.97
C GLU A 40 -12.38 8.37 3.69
N LYS A 41 -13.46 8.76 3.01
CA LYS A 41 -13.78 8.31 1.65
C LYS A 41 -13.08 9.21 0.64
N ASN A 42 -12.44 8.64 -0.38
CA ASN A 42 -11.79 9.43 -1.41
C ASN A 42 -12.81 9.95 -2.44
N VAL A 43 -13.20 11.22 -2.29
CA VAL A 43 -14.17 11.89 -3.17
C VAL A 43 -13.53 12.30 -4.49
N VAL A 44 -12.20 12.49 -4.55
CA VAL A 44 -11.51 12.76 -5.82
C VAL A 44 -11.70 11.62 -6.81
N TRP A 45 -11.67 10.36 -6.35
CA TRP A 45 -11.96 9.22 -7.22
C TRP A 45 -13.39 9.25 -7.76
N GLU A 46 -14.36 9.63 -6.94
CA GLU A 46 -15.75 9.79 -7.41
C GLU A 46 -15.88 10.88 -8.47
N ARG A 47 -15.12 11.97 -8.33
CA ARG A 47 -15.08 13.05 -9.33
C ARG A 47 -14.42 12.65 -10.63
N VAL A 48 -13.47 11.72 -10.62
CA VAL A 48 -12.97 11.09 -11.85
C VAL A 48 -14.07 10.19 -12.44
N ALA A 49 -14.72 9.39 -11.61
CA ALA A 49 -15.74 8.43 -12.03
C ALA A 49 -16.96 9.09 -12.67
N ASP A 50 -17.41 10.24 -12.15
CA ASP A 50 -18.55 10.99 -12.68
C ASP A 50 -18.17 12.00 -13.78
N GLY A 51 -16.88 12.06 -14.14
CA GLY A 51 -16.36 12.93 -15.18
C GLY A 51 -16.26 14.42 -14.83
N THR A 52 -16.46 14.78 -13.56
CA THR A 52 -16.50 16.19 -13.13
C THR A 52 -15.17 16.73 -12.63
N LEU A 53 -14.16 15.92 -12.32
CA LEU A 53 -12.83 16.42 -11.91
C LEU A 53 -12.19 17.23 -13.04
N SER A 54 -11.61 18.39 -12.73
CA SER A 54 -10.89 19.19 -13.72
C SER A 54 -9.64 18.48 -14.25
N GLU A 55 -9.23 18.84 -15.47
CA GLU A 55 -8.03 18.26 -16.08
C GLU A 55 -6.76 18.60 -15.31
N ASP A 56 -6.70 19.78 -14.68
CA ASP A 56 -5.57 20.19 -13.85
C ASP A 56 -5.44 19.31 -12.60
N LEU A 57 -6.56 18.99 -11.94
CA LEU A 57 -6.54 18.05 -10.81
C LEU A 57 -6.31 16.61 -11.27
N LEU A 58 -6.76 16.20 -12.45
CA LEU A 58 -6.43 14.89 -13.01
C LEU A 58 -4.93 14.75 -13.28
N LYS A 59 -4.29 15.79 -13.85
CA LYS A 59 -2.83 15.87 -14.03
C LYS A 59 -2.10 15.81 -12.68
N ARG A 60 -2.58 16.52 -11.67
CA ARG A 60 -2.02 16.46 -10.32
C ARG A 60 -2.13 15.06 -9.73
N LEU A 61 -3.28 14.40 -9.91
CA LEU A 61 -3.51 13.04 -9.43
C LEU A 61 -2.56 12.03 -10.11
N ALA A 62 -2.34 12.15 -11.42
CA ALA A 62 -1.38 11.31 -12.15
C ALA A 62 0.03 11.41 -11.55
N LYS A 63 0.49 12.63 -11.21
CA LYS A 63 1.80 12.86 -10.60
C LYS A 63 1.90 12.29 -9.18
N GLU A 64 0.82 12.38 -8.38
CA GLU A 64 0.75 11.71 -7.07
C GLU A 64 0.88 10.19 -7.23
N TYR A 65 0.13 9.57 -8.14
CA TYR A 65 0.19 8.12 -8.36
C TYR A 65 1.53 7.66 -8.92
N TYR A 66 2.15 8.42 -9.83
CA TYR A 66 3.52 8.16 -10.29
C TYR A 66 4.51 8.13 -9.10
N PHE A 67 4.39 9.09 -8.18
CA PHE A 67 5.23 9.11 -6.98
C PHE A 67 5.01 7.88 -6.10
N LEU A 68 3.76 7.44 -5.90
CA LEU A 68 3.48 6.18 -5.17
C LEU A 68 4.14 4.98 -5.87
N GLY A 69 3.88 4.82 -7.17
CA GLY A 69 4.35 3.68 -7.95
C GLY A 69 5.86 3.52 -7.92
N LYS A 70 6.61 4.58 -8.25
CA LYS A 70 8.07 4.50 -8.33
C LYS A 70 8.74 4.10 -7.01
N TRP A 71 8.12 4.42 -5.87
CA TRP A 71 8.66 4.11 -4.54
C TRP A 71 8.15 2.79 -3.98
N PHE A 72 6.95 2.33 -4.36
CA PHE A 72 6.43 1.03 -3.92
C PHE A 72 6.99 -0.11 -4.76
N THR A 73 7.01 0.02 -6.09
CA THR A 73 7.50 -1.02 -7.01
C THR A 73 8.92 -1.47 -6.65
N THR A 74 9.81 -0.55 -6.27
CA THR A 74 11.19 -0.90 -5.87
C THR A 74 11.29 -1.64 -4.55
N GLU A 75 10.29 -1.53 -3.67
CA GLU A 75 10.33 -2.10 -2.31
C GLU A 75 9.83 -3.53 -2.21
N PHE A 76 9.15 -4.06 -3.23
CA PHE A 76 8.76 -5.47 -3.27
C PHE A 76 9.95 -6.41 -3.11
N GLY A 77 11.13 -6.05 -3.62
CA GLY A 77 12.36 -6.82 -3.43
C GLY A 77 12.73 -7.03 -1.96
N THR A 78 12.35 -6.10 -1.08
CA THR A 78 12.55 -6.24 0.36
C THR A 78 11.68 -7.35 0.95
N LEU A 79 10.40 -7.43 0.56
CA LEU A 79 9.47 -8.46 1.02
C LEU A 79 9.89 -9.85 0.54
N THR A 80 10.33 -9.95 -0.71
CA THR A 80 10.95 -11.16 -1.27
C THR A 80 12.18 -11.58 -0.47
N SER A 81 13.06 -10.63 -0.12
CA SER A 81 14.30 -10.92 0.62
C SER A 81 14.06 -11.32 2.08
N LEU A 82 12.97 -10.86 2.69
CA LEU A 82 12.63 -11.13 4.10
C LEU A 82 11.73 -12.35 4.28
N ALA A 83 11.21 -12.95 3.20
CA ALA A 83 10.29 -14.08 3.28
C ALA A 83 10.84 -15.23 4.15
N PRO A 84 10.06 -15.79 5.08
CA PRO A 84 10.56 -16.71 6.12
C PRO A 84 10.77 -18.15 5.64
N ASP A 85 10.40 -18.47 4.40
CA ASP A 85 10.35 -19.84 3.86
C ASP A 85 11.71 -20.44 3.49
N VAL A 86 12.75 -20.16 4.27
CA VAL A 86 14.15 -20.53 3.97
C VAL A 86 14.40 -22.03 3.90
N ASP A 87 13.57 -22.82 4.58
CA ASP A 87 13.65 -24.29 4.61
C ASP A 87 12.81 -24.96 3.51
N SER A 88 12.16 -24.18 2.63
CA SER A 88 11.39 -24.73 1.52
C SER A 88 12.31 -25.39 0.49
N LEU A 89 12.14 -26.70 0.30
CA LEU A 89 12.92 -27.48 -0.67
C LEU A 89 12.49 -27.24 -2.13
N GLN A 90 11.30 -26.67 -2.34
CA GLN A 90 10.74 -26.38 -3.65
C GLN A 90 10.05 -25.01 -3.64
N LEU A 91 10.05 -24.32 -4.79
CA LEU A 91 9.44 -23.00 -4.91
C LEU A 91 7.92 -23.04 -4.64
N GLY A 92 7.23 -24.09 -5.11
CA GLY A 92 5.78 -24.25 -4.90
C GLY A 92 5.35 -24.46 -3.45
N THR A 93 6.28 -24.82 -2.56
CA THR A 93 6.03 -24.94 -1.11
C THR A 93 6.42 -23.70 -0.32
N SER A 94 7.06 -22.72 -0.98
CA SER A 94 7.55 -21.47 -0.39
C SER A 94 6.50 -20.37 -0.56
N GLN A 95 5.36 -20.51 0.14
CA GLN A 95 4.15 -19.69 -0.08
C GLN A 95 4.41 -18.18 0.04
N HIS A 96 5.13 -17.76 1.08
CA HIS A 96 5.46 -16.37 1.33
C HIS A 96 6.42 -15.81 0.27
N PHE A 97 7.47 -16.56 -0.05
CA PHE A 97 8.45 -16.13 -1.05
C PHE A 97 7.85 -16.08 -2.45
N LEU A 98 7.13 -17.13 -2.85
CA LEU A 98 6.51 -17.22 -4.18
C LEU A 98 5.49 -16.11 -4.40
N HIS A 99 4.65 -15.80 -3.41
CA HIS A 99 3.70 -14.69 -3.50
C HIS A 99 4.40 -13.36 -3.77
N TRP A 100 5.42 -13.00 -2.97
CA TRP A 100 6.13 -11.74 -3.16
C TRP A 100 6.99 -11.72 -4.41
N LEU A 101 7.49 -12.88 -4.85
CA LEU A 101 8.19 -13.01 -6.12
C LEU A 101 7.28 -12.76 -7.33
N GLN A 102 6.05 -13.30 -7.30
CA GLN A 102 5.03 -13.03 -8.32
C GLN A 102 4.68 -11.54 -8.35
N ASN A 103 4.34 -10.98 -7.20
CA ASN A 103 4.08 -9.55 -7.05
C ASN A 103 5.21 -8.67 -7.59
N LEU A 104 6.46 -8.98 -7.24
CA LEU A 104 7.63 -8.27 -7.77
C LEU A 104 7.71 -8.40 -9.29
N ALA A 105 7.50 -9.61 -9.83
CA ALA A 105 7.58 -9.85 -11.26
C ALA A 105 6.47 -9.13 -12.04
N ASP A 106 5.25 -9.10 -11.51
CA ASP A 106 4.11 -8.37 -12.09
C ASP A 106 4.37 -6.86 -12.08
N GLU A 107 4.73 -6.31 -10.93
CA GLU A 107 5.05 -4.88 -10.76
C GLU A 107 6.21 -4.41 -11.67
N THR A 108 7.15 -5.31 -11.96
CA THR A 108 8.33 -4.99 -12.77
C THR A 108 8.21 -5.33 -14.25
N GLY A 109 7.14 -6.01 -14.67
CA GLY A 109 6.88 -6.41 -16.05
C GLY A 109 7.58 -7.69 -16.52
N TYR A 110 8.11 -8.51 -15.59
CA TYR A 110 8.76 -9.79 -15.95
C TYR A 110 7.78 -10.92 -16.27
N THR A 111 6.48 -10.75 -15.99
CA THR A 111 5.42 -11.71 -16.32
C THR A 111 4.76 -11.45 -17.69
N GLY A 112 5.26 -10.47 -18.45
CA GLY A 112 4.82 -10.16 -19.82
C GLY A 112 3.97 -8.90 -19.95
N ASP A 113 3.55 -8.32 -18.83
CA ASP A 113 2.91 -7.01 -18.78
C ASP A 113 3.94 -5.86 -18.81
N GLU A 114 3.50 -4.65 -19.12
CA GLU A 114 4.35 -3.46 -18.97
C GLU A 114 4.65 -3.21 -17.47
N ASN A 115 5.83 -2.69 -17.17
CA ASN A 115 6.18 -2.32 -15.80
C ASN A 115 5.17 -1.30 -15.24
N HIS A 116 4.73 -1.47 -13.98
CA HIS A 116 3.69 -0.60 -13.40
C HIS A 116 4.10 0.88 -13.32
N VAL A 117 5.40 1.18 -13.18
CA VAL A 117 5.91 2.56 -13.25
C VAL A 117 5.79 3.11 -14.67
N ASP A 118 6.14 2.32 -15.69
CA ASP A 118 6.01 2.71 -17.10
C ASP A 118 4.55 2.97 -17.48
N MET A 119 3.62 2.12 -17.02
CA MET A 119 2.17 2.35 -17.20
C MET A 119 1.71 3.68 -16.59
N LYS A 120 2.27 4.10 -15.43
CA LYS A 120 1.96 5.41 -14.82
C LYS A 120 2.60 6.57 -15.58
N VAL A 121 3.80 6.39 -16.11
CA VAL A 121 4.45 7.38 -16.99
C VAL A 121 3.64 7.54 -18.29
N SER A 122 3.15 6.45 -18.86
CA SER A 122 2.24 6.46 -20.02
C SER A 122 0.97 7.26 -19.73
N TRP A 123 0.32 7.03 -18.59
CA TRP A 123 -0.84 7.83 -18.16
C TRP A 123 -0.50 9.33 -18.06
N ALA A 124 0.61 9.68 -17.42
CA ALA A 124 1.03 11.08 -17.31
C ALA A 124 1.27 11.73 -18.69
N ARG A 125 1.89 11.01 -19.64
CA ARG A 125 2.12 11.47 -21.01
C ARG A 125 0.82 11.65 -21.80
N GLN A 126 -0.18 10.78 -21.61
CA GLN A 126 -1.53 10.96 -22.19
C GLN A 126 -2.18 12.27 -21.74
N LEU A 127 -1.84 12.76 -20.54
CA LEU A 127 -2.27 14.05 -20.02
C LEU A 127 -1.36 15.22 -20.42
N GLY A 128 -0.36 14.99 -21.28
CA GLY A 128 0.58 16.01 -21.74
C GLY A 128 1.63 16.41 -20.69
N ILE A 129 1.83 15.62 -19.64
CA ILE A 129 2.85 15.86 -18.62
C ILE A 129 4.20 15.40 -19.17
N THR A 130 5.20 16.27 -19.11
CA THR A 130 6.57 15.94 -19.55
C THR A 130 7.32 15.10 -18.53
N ASP A 131 8.34 14.37 -18.98
CA ASP A 131 9.22 13.60 -18.08
C ASP A 131 9.91 14.52 -17.06
N ASP A 132 10.31 15.73 -17.47
CA ASP A 132 10.89 16.75 -16.59
C ASP A 132 9.91 17.19 -15.49
N GLU A 133 8.64 17.39 -15.82
CA GLU A 133 7.59 17.66 -14.83
C GLU A 133 7.38 16.51 -13.86
N LEU A 134 7.48 15.25 -14.31
CA LEU A 134 7.35 14.07 -13.44
C LEU A 134 8.53 13.92 -12.47
N VAL A 135 9.76 14.05 -12.97
CA VAL A 135 10.95 13.88 -12.12
C VAL A 135 11.15 15.04 -11.15
N SER A 136 10.71 16.26 -11.52
CA SER A 136 10.75 17.44 -10.67
C SER A 136 9.53 17.59 -9.76
N TYR A 137 8.50 16.74 -9.93
CA TYR A 137 7.28 16.81 -9.13
C TYR A 137 7.56 16.66 -7.64
N ARG A 138 6.98 17.57 -6.85
CA ARG A 138 6.99 17.52 -5.39
C ARG A 138 5.60 17.07 -4.93
N PRO A 139 5.45 15.84 -4.41
CA PRO A 139 4.17 15.36 -3.92
C PRO A 139 3.74 16.11 -2.67
N MET A 140 2.45 15.99 -2.34
CA MET A 140 1.93 16.48 -1.07
C MET A 140 2.61 15.79 0.14
N PRO A 141 2.80 16.50 1.27
CA PRO A 141 3.42 15.93 2.48
C PRO A 141 2.74 14.64 2.95
N GLU A 142 1.42 14.53 2.82
CA GLU A 142 0.67 13.35 3.21
C GLU A 142 0.93 12.15 2.28
N THR A 143 1.24 12.37 1.00
CA THR A 143 1.72 11.32 0.10
C THR A 143 3.12 10.85 0.51
N ILE A 144 4.02 11.78 0.83
CA ILE A 144 5.36 11.45 1.36
C ILE A 144 5.21 10.59 2.62
N GLY A 145 4.36 11.02 3.56
CA GLY A 145 4.06 10.28 4.79
C GLY A 145 3.51 8.89 4.53
N ALA A 146 2.49 8.75 3.67
CA ALA A 146 1.93 7.45 3.32
C ALA A 146 2.95 6.49 2.68
N VAL A 147 3.75 6.99 1.74
CA VAL A 147 4.77 6.18 1.05
C VAL A 147 5.88 5.76 2.00
N PHE A 148 6.52 6.71 2.69
CA PHE A 148 7.70 6.39 3.49
C PHE A 148 7.38 5.70 4.82
N THR A 149 6.18 5.88 5.38
CA THR A 149 5.74 5.05 6.52
C THR A 149 5.54 3.60 6.08
N THR A 150 4.93 3.36 4.92
CA THR A 150 4.78 2.00 4.38
C THR A 150 6.15 1.38 4.11
N ASN A 151 7.04 2.09 3.39
CA ASN A 151 8.37 1.60 3.06
C ASN A 151 9.27 1.44 4.30
N TYR A 152 9.03 2.21 5.36
CA TYR A 152 9.71 1.99 6.65
C TYR A 152 9.39 0.59 7.17
N TYR A 153 8.12 0.21 7.25
CA TYR A 153 7.70 -1.09 7.76
C TYR A 153 8.04 -2.26 6.83
N MET A 154 7.96 -2.07 5.52
CA MET A 154 8.44 -3.06 4.54
C MET A 154 9.89 -3.49 4.79
N ARG A 155 10.75 -2.56 5.23
CA ARG A 155 12.19 -2.80 5.48
C ARG A 155 12.53 -3.28 6.89
N ARG A 156 11.56 -3.35 7.80
CA ARG A 156 11.83 -3.61 9.22
C ARG A 156 11.88 -5.09 9.54
N SER A 157 10.83 -5.81 9.17
CA SER A 157 10.69 -7.26 9.35
C SER A 157 9.65 -7.77 8.35
N TYR A 158 9.65 -9.09 8.11
CA TYR A 158 8.70 -9.68 7.17
C TYR A 158 7.25 -9.42 7.58
N GLU A 159 6.91 -9.68 8.85
CA GLU A 159 5.56 -9.52 9.35
C GLU A 159 5.10 -8.05 9.34
N GLU A 160 5.99 -7.10 9.65
CA GLU A 160 5.68 -5.67 9.56
C GLU A 160 5.47 -5.23 8.11
N GLY A 161 6.25 -5.77 7.17
CA GLY A 161 6.10 -5.47 5.75
C GLY A 161 4.83 -6.05 5.14
N LEU A 162 4.51 -7.31 5.45
CA LEU A 162 3.25 -7.96 5.07
C LEU A 162 2.05 -7.22 5.67
N ALA A 163 2.15 -6.73 6.90
CA ALA A 163 1.12 -5.92 7.53
C ALA A 163 0.95 -4.56 6.85
N ALA A 164 2.05 -3.86 6.56
CA ALA A 164 2.05 -2.51 6.01
C ALA A 164 1.61 -2.46 4.55
N PHE A 165 2.16 -3.33 3.70
CA PHE A 165 1.91 -3.32 2.27
C PHE A 165 0.88 -4.36 1.83
N GLY A 166 0.91 -5.58 2.37
CA GLY A 166 -0.08 -6.59 2.02
C GLY A 166 -1.46 -6.27 2.61
N TRP A 167 -1.55 -6.20 3.94
CA TRP A 167 -2.84 -6.10 4.63
C TRP A 167 -3.43 -4.68 4.66
N ALA A 168 -2.69 -3.70 5.21
CA ALA A 168 -3.12 -2.29 5.21
C ALA A 168 -2.97 -1.63 3.83
N GLY A 169 -2.27 -2.31 2.92
CA GLY A 169 -1.94 -1.84 1.59
C GLY A 169 -2.90 -2.34 0.51
N GLU A 170 -2.57 -3.50 -0.06
CA GLU A 170 -3.27 -4.17 -1.17
C GLU A 170 -4.68 -4.62 -0.76
N ARG A 171 -4.83 -5.33 0.37
CA ARG A 171 -6.14 -5.80 0.84
C ARG A 171 -7.10 -4.64 1.11
N PHE A 172 -6.61 -3.56 1.72
CA PHE A 172 -7.43 -2.37 1.92
C PHE A 172 -7.82 -1.72 0.59
N ALA A 173 -6.88 -1.57 -0.35
CA ALA A 173 -7.14 -0.99 -1.65
C ALA A 173 -8.20 -1.79 -2.44
N ALA A 174 -8.08 -3.14 -2.46
CA ALA A 174 -9.06 -4.06 -3.05
C ALA A 174 -10.49 -3.83 -2.51
N SER A 175 -10.62 -3.53 -1.21
CA SER A 175 -11.93 -3.31 -0.56
C SER A 175 -12.66 -2.03 -1.01
N THR A 176 -11.99 -1.12 -1.71
CA THR A 176 -12.55 0.19 -2.10
C THR A 176 -13.10 0.24 -3.53
N ASN A 177 -12.81 -0.77 -4.37
CA ASN A 177 -13.14 -0.79 -5.80
C ASN A 177 -12.59 0.42 -6.59
N TYR A 178 -11.55 1.10 -6.09
CA TYR A 178 -11.05 2.34 -6.69
C TYR A 178 -10.49 2.14 -8.10
N ALA A 179 -9.77 1.04 -8.35
CA ALA A 179 -9.10 0.82 -9.62
C ALA A 179 -10.11 0.73 -10.77
N LYS A 180 -11.19 -0.03 -10.59
CA LYS A 180 -12.30 -0.11 -11.55
C LYS A 180 -12.97 1.24 -11.76
N MET A 181 -13.32 1.92 -10.67
CA MET A 181 -13.96 3.23 -10.71
C MET A 181 -13.12 4.27 -11.48
N MET A 182 -11.81 4.30 -11.24
CA MET A 182 -10.87 5.18 -11.92
C MET A 182 -10.68 4.81 -13.39
N TYR A 183 -10.53 3.52 -13.71
CA TYR A 183 -10.36 3.04 -15.09
C TYR A 183 -11.58 3.37 -15.96
N GLU A 184 -12.78 3.02 -15.50
CA GLU A 184 -14.03 3.27 -16.24
C GLU A 184 -14.29 4.78 -16.36
N GLY A 185 -14.10 5.55 -15.28
CA GLY A 185 -14.28 7.01 -15.30
C GLY A 185 -13.34 7.72 -16.28
N MET A 186 -12.06 7.38 -16.29
CA MET A 186 -11.07 7.94 -17.23
C MET A 186 -11.41 7.60 -18.68
N ARG A 187 -11.76 6.35 -18.96
CA ARG A 187 -12.14 5.91 -20.30
C ARG A 187 -13.40 6.65 -20.79
N ASP A 188 -14.44 6.67 -19.97
CA ASP A 188 -15.77 7.11 -20.39
C ASP A 188 -15.92 8.64 -20.42
N HIS A 189 -15.17 9.38 -19.59
CA HIS A 189 -15.32 10.84 -19.44
C HIS A 189 -14.09 11.67 -19.83
N TYR A 190 -12.93 11.04 -19.98
CA TYR A 190 -11.69 11.73 -20.34
C TYR A 190 -11.09 11.19 -21.65
N GLY A 191 -11.58 10.06 -22.16
CA GLY A 191 -11.06 9.44 -23.39
C GLY A 191 -9.64 8.88 -23.22
N ILE A 192 -9.27 8.51 -21.99
CA ILE A 192 -7.93 8.02 -21.63
C ILE A 192 -8.07 6.61 -21.08
N GLU A 193 -7.32 5.66 -21.63
CA GLU A 193 -7.20 4.32 -21.08
C GLU A 193 -5.90 4.22 -20.27
N VAL A 194 -6.05 4.02 -18.96
CA VAL A 194 -4.91 3.89 -18.04
C VAL A 194 -4.72 2.43 -17.69
N GLU A 195 -3.77 1.79 -18.37
CA GLU A 195 -3.51 0.34 -18.26
C GLU A 195 -3.26 -0.08 -16.81
N ASN A 196 -2.56 0.74 -16.01
CA ASN A 196 -2.33 0.45 -14.61
C ASN A 196 -3.65 0.24 -13.84
N PHE A 197 -4.68 1.08 -14.04
CA PHE A 197 -5.95 0.89 -13.32
C PHE A 197 -6.74 -0.29 -13.87
N LYS A 198 -6.58 -0.61 -15.15
CA LYS A 198 -7.20 -1.80 -15.76
C LYS A 198 -6.64 -3.09 -15.16
N VAL A 199 -5.33 -3.23 -15.04
CA VAL A 199 -4.69 -4.42 -14.41
C VAL A 199 -5.14 -4.55 -12.95
N HIS A 200 -5.04 -3.48 -12.17
CA HIS A 200 -5.45 -3.48 -10.75
C HIS A 200 -6.94 -3.78 -10.56
N ALA A 201 -7.82 -3.32 -11.48
CA ALA A 201 -9.27 -3.59 -11.38
C ALA A 201 -9.63 -5.08 -11.43
N TYR A 202 -8.77 -5.95 -11.99
CA TYR A 202 -9.06 -7.37 -12.16
C TYR A 202 -8.08 -8.31 -11.43
N ALA A 203 -6.96 -7.80 -10.89
CA ALA A 203 -5.97 -8.59 -10.16
C ALA A 203 -5.99 -8.38 -8.62
N GLU A 204 -6.47 -7.23 -8.14
CA GLU A 204 -6.23 -6.78 -6.75
C GLU A 204 -6.98 -7.60 -5.68
N GLU A 205 -8.09 -8.27 -6.03
CA GLU A 205 -8.82 -9.17 -5.10
C GLU A 205 -7.98 -10.39 -4.69
N ASP A 206 -7.23 -10.97 -5.64
CA ASP A 206 -6.39 -12.14 -5.37
C ASP A 206 -5.20 -11.79 -4.48
N HIS A 207 -4.59 -10.62 -4.68
CA HIS A 207 -3.47 -10.13 -3.86
C HIS A 207 -3.93 -9.86 -2.43
N GLY A 208 -5.07 -9.18 -2.26
CA GLY A 208 -5.62 -8.88 -0.94
C GLY A 208 -5.96 -10.13 -0.14
N ARG A 209 -6.55 -11.14 -0.78
CA ARG A 209 -6.87 -12.44 -0.15
C ARG A 209 -5.61 -13.21 0.26
N MET A 210 -4.56 -13.18 -0.56
CA MET A 210 -3.31 -13.84 -0.24
C MET A 210 -2.58 -13.15 0.92
N ALA A 211 -2.54 -11.82 0.93
CA ALA A 211 -1.96 -11.05 2.02
C ALA A 211 -2.61 -11.36 3.38
N ASP A 212 -3.95 -11.46 3.44
CA ASP A 212 -4.67 -11.87 4.66
C ASP A 212 -4.29 -13.29 5.10
N THR A 213 -4.25 -14.22 4.14
CA THR A 213 -3.89 -15.62 4.38
C THR A 213 -2.48 -15.75 4.96
N LEU A 214 -1.49 -15.07 4.36
CA LEU A 214 -0.11 -15.10 4.82
C LEU A 214 0.04 -14.39 6.18
N LEU A 215 -0.71 -13.33 6.45
CA LEU A 215 -0.61 -12.60 7.72
C LEU A 215 -1.05 -13.49 8.89
N ARG A 216 -2.13 -14.26 8.69
CA ARG A 216 -2.62 -15.24 9.68
C ARG A 216 -1.57 -16.29 10.05
N GLN A 217 -0.68 -16.64 9.13
CA GLN A 217 0.39 -17.62 9.36
C GLN A 217 1.53 -17.05 10.22
N VAL A 218 1.77 -15.73 10.18
CA VAL A 218 2.90 -15.10 10.87
C VAL A 218 2.55 -14.43 12.20
N VAL A 219 1.26 -14.22 12.54
CA VAL A 219 0.83 -13.52 13.76
C VAL A 219 0.59 -14.44 14.96
N SER A 220 1.58 -15.28 15.28
CA SER A 220 1.44 -16.32 16.31
C SER A 220 1.87 -15.91 17.72
N THR A 221 2.81 -14.98 17.84
CA THR A 221 3.29 -14.48 19.14
C THR A 221 2.74 -13.11 19.47
N ALA A 222 2.67 -12.79 20.77
CA ALA A 222 2.28 -11.46 21.22
C ALA A 222 3.21 -10.36 20.69
N GLY A 223 4.50 -10.67 20.49
CA GLY A 223 5.48 -9.79 19.88
C GLY A 223 5.15 -9.43 18.43
N GLN A 224 4.89 -10.44 17.61
CA GLN A 224 4.48 -10.28 16.21
C GLN A 224 3.19 -9.48 16.12
N GLN A 225 2.17 -9.85 16.91
CA GLN A 225 0.89 -9.14 16.96
C GLN A 225 1.06 -7.66 17.34
N ARG A 226 1.89 -7.32 18.34
CA ARG A 226 2.14 -5.90 18.68
C ARG A 226 2.83 -5.13 17.55
N ARG A 227 3.77 -5.73 16.83
CA ARG A 227 4.45 -5.09 15.69
C ARG A 227 3.51 -4.88 14.51
N VAL A 228 2.80 -5.93 14.12
CA VAL A 228 1.81 -5.91 13.03
C VAL A 228 0.73 -4.86 13.29
N ARG A 229 0.14 -4.85 14.49
CA ARG A 229 -0.89 -3.86 14.85
C ARG A 229 -0.39 -2.43 14.70
N ARG A 230 0.83 -2.15 15.17
CA ARG A 230 1.46 -0.82 15.08
C ARG A 230 1.75 -0.42 13.63
N ALA A 231 2.25 -1.36 12.82
CA ALA A 231 2.49 -1.12 11.40
C ALA A 231 1.19 -0.74 10.67
N ILE A 232 0.12 -1.50 10.89
CA ILE A 232 -1.21 -1.24 10.32
C ILE A 232 -1.74 0.12 10.80
N GLU A 233 -1.70 0.40 12.10
CA GLU A 233 -2.15 1.67 12.67
C GLU A 233 -1.45 2.86 11.98
N HIS A 234 -0.12 2.87 11.95
CA HIS A 234 0.63 3.97 11.37
C HIS A 234 0.38 4.13 9.86
N VAL A 235 0.33 3.03 9.11
CA VAL A 235 0.06 3.07 7.67
C VAL A 235 -1.34 3.60 7.40
N LEU A 236 -2.35 3.11 8.11
CA LEU A 236 -3.73 3.56 7.94
C LEU A 236 -3.91 5.02 8.35
N VAL A 237 -3.27 5.50 9.42
CA VAL A 237 -3.29 6.91 9.80
C VAL A 237 -2.73 7.79 8.68
N CYS A 238 -1.57 7.44 8.12
CA CYS A 238 -0.97 8.20 7.02
C CYS A 238 -1.81 8.13 5.74
N ARG A 239 -2.40 6.98 5.43
CA ARG A 239 -3.30 6.82 4.27
C ARG A 239 -4.59 7.61 4.43
N ASN A 240 -5.21 7.57 5.60
CA ASN A 240 -6.42 8.34 5.90
C ASN A 240 -6.14 9.84 5.80
N ALA A 241 -5.02 10.32 6.36
CA ALA A 241 -4.58 11.70 6.22
C ALA A 241 -4.34 12.10 4.75
N ARG A 242 -3.74 11.21 3.95
CA ARG A 242 -3.58 11.42 2.50
C ARG A 242 -4.94 11.54 1.81
N THR A 243 -5.90 10.67 2.11
CA THR A 243 -7.26 10.74 1.54
C THR A 243 -7.95 12.06 1.89
N ALA A 244 -7.94 12.47 3.16
CA ALA A 244 -8.48 13.77 3.57
C ALA A 244 -7.81 14.92 2.81
N ALA A 245 -6.50 14.87 2.64
CA ALA A 245 -5.76 15.93 1.98
C ALA A 245 -5.99 15.96 0.45
N LEU A 246 -6.26 14.82 -0.20
CA LEU A 246 -6.74 14.77 -1.59
C LEU A 246 -8.13 15.42 -1.70
N ASN A 247 -9.05 15.10 -0.78
CA ASN A 247 -10.41 15.66 -0.80
C ASN A 247 -10.42 17.19 -0.72
N ARG A 248 -9.49 17.81 0.02
CA ARG A 248 -9.35 19.27 0.09
C ARG A 248 -9.04 19.94 -1.24
N TRP A 249 -8.55 19.21 -2.25
CA TRP A 249 -8.37 19.79 -3.60
C TRP A 249 -9.70 20.23 -4.22
N LEU A 250 -10.82 19.63 -3.79
CA LEU A 250 -12.15 19.97 -4.29
C LEU A 250 -12.67 21.31 -3.75
N ASP A 251 -12.00 21.90 -2.76
CA ASP A 251 -12.31 23.23 -2.23
C ASP A 251 -11.71 24.35 -3.11
N ASP A 252 -10.76 24.01 -4.00
CA ASP A 252 -10.07 24.98 -4.84
C ASP A 252 -10.98 25.48 -5.99
N PRO A 253 -10.96 26.78 -6.33
CA PRO A 253 -11.65 27.30 -7.50
C PRO A 253 -11.19 26.58 -8.78
N GLY A 254 -12.14 26.07 -9.57
CA GLY A 254 -11.83 25.32 -10.80
C GLY A 254 -11.49 23.84 -10.57
N ALA A 255 -11.70 23.31 -9.37
CA ALA A 255 -11.53 21.87 -9.09
C ALA A 255 -12.46 20.97 -9.93
N LEU A 256 -13.62 21.49 -10.34
CA LEU A 256 -14.60 20.78 -11.15
C LEU A 256 -14.72 21.40 -12.54
N ARG A 257 -14.95 20.55 -13.55
CA ARG A 257 -15.28 20.95 -14.91
C ARG A 257 -16.59 21.73 -14.92
N SER A 258 -16.65 22.81 -15.69
CA SER A 258 -17.91 23.46 -16.03
C SER A 258 -18.74 22.48 -16.85
N LYS A 259 -19.99 22.24 -16.43
CA LYS A 259 -20.96 21.49 -17.25
C LYS A 259 -21.34 22.26 -18.50
#